data_AF-A0A1V6HUP6-F1
#
_entry.id   AF-A0A1V6HUP6-F1
#
_cell.length_a   1.000
_cell.length_b   1.000
_cell.length_c   1.000
_cell.angle_alpha   90.00
_cell.angle_beta   90.00
_cell.angle_gamma   90.00
#
_symmetry.space_group_name_H-M   'P 1'
#
loop_
_entity.id
_entity.type
_entity.pdbx_description
1 polymer ?
#
loop_
_entity_poly.entity_id
_entity_poly.type
_entity_poly.pdbx_seq_one_letter_code
_entity_poly.pdbx_strand_id
1 'polypeptide(L)'
;MTDTKRPREDVIVHLGTVTGEKLAVGDQVLLVVDNVRLKTRRNHSATHLLHKALREVLGAHVRQRGSLVAPDRLRFDFQHTGPVTDEEIAKIEAKVTKDILADEPVVTDVLAFDQAVERGALHFFGDKYGDEVRMVSMGDSIELCGGTHVSRTGQIFAFKIVSETGVAAGVRRIEAVTGDVALALLQANDRLVQDLGRLLKTESEGLIERVKKMLADEKVLRKELADAQVKAASGGALSNDKVVEVNGIKVTAVVADGMDSKAMRELSDIIRSRVGSGLVLLTRREDEKLNVVLAATKDIVDRAPANRLLGDILKSMGGKGGGNPELAMGGISSGGDPLKILDSLIAALR
;
A
#
# COMPACT_ATOMS: atom_id res chain seq x y z
N MET A 1 11.77 -5.85 38.43
CA MET A 1 10.41 -6.38 38.19
C MET A 1 10.21 -6.45 36.68
N THR A 2 9.65 -7.54 36.14
CA THR A 2 9.44 -7.73 34.70
C THR A 2 7.96 -7.66 34.30
N ASP A 3 7.03 -8.00 35.19
CA ASP A 3 5.59 -7.95 34.92
C ASP A 3 4.77 -7.84 36.22
N THR A 4 3.50 -7.45 36.12
CA THR A 4 2.54 -7.47 37.24
C THR A 4 1.19 -7.98 36.75
N LYS A 5 0.63 -8.99 37.43
CA LYS A 5 -0.61 -9.66 37.05
C LYS A 5 -1.63 -9.64 38.18
N ARG A 6 -2.90 -9.72 37.83
CA ARG A 6 -4.02 -9.86 38.77
C ARG A 6 -4.80 -11.14 38.44
N PRO A 7 -4.31 -12.33 38.82
CA PRO A 7 -4.96 -13.61 38.49
C PRO A 7 -6.28 -13.82 39.26
N ARG A 8 -6.48 -13.09 40.36
CA ARG A 8 -7.71 -13.01 41.16
C ARG A 8 -7.91 -11.56 41.61
N GLU A 9 -9.14 -11.16 41.93
CA GLU A 9 -9.44 -9.77 42.27
C GLU A 9 -8.63 -9.24 43.47
N ASP A 10 -8.38 -10.05 44.47
CA ASP A 10 -7.70 -9.67 45.71
C ASP A 10 -6.19 -9.86 45.68
N VAL A 11 -5.62 -10.37 44.58
CA VAL A 11 -4.20 -10.74 44.51
C VAL A 11 -3.49 -10.01 43.38
N ILE A 12 -2.49 -9.20 43.75
CA ILE A 12 -1.54 -8.61 42.81
C ILE A 12 -0.24 -9.43 42.87
N VAL A 13 0.15 -10.00 41.74
CA VAL A 13 1.39 -10.79 41.59
C VAL A 13 2.42 -9.94 40.89
N HIS A 14 3.56 -9.73 41.54
CA HIS A 14 4.73 -9.07 40.99
C HIS A 14 5.74 -10.12 40.51
N LEU A 15 5.99 -10.16 39.19
CA LEU A 15 6.91 -11.13 38.58
C LEU A 15 8.25 -10.46 38.29
N GLY A 16 9.34 -11.02 38.80
CA GLY A 16 10.68 -10.50 38.57
C GLY A 16 11.76 -11.33 39.23
N THR A 17 12.99 -10.86 39.12
CA THR A 17 14.17 -11.48 39.73
C THR A 17 14.60 -10.66 40.93
N VAL A 18 14.93 -11.35 42.02
CA VAL A 18 15.53 -10.74 43.21
C VAL A 18 17.03 -10.65 42.98
N THR A 19 17.57 -9.44 43.07
CA THR A 19 19.02 -9.18 43.04
C THR A 19 19.46 -8.77 44.43
N GLY A 20 20.38 -9.52 45.05
CA GLY A 20 20.82 -9.26 46.43
C GLY A 20 20.25 -10.26 47.42
N GLU A 21 19.90 -9.78 48.62
CA GLU A 21 19.36 -10.62 49.69
C GLU A 21 18.00 -11.23 49.30
N LYS A 22 17.73 -12.42 49.82
CA LYS A 22 16.45 -13.11 49.57
C LYS A 22 15.32 -12.35 50.23
N LEU A 23 14.25 -12.12 49.48
CA LEU A 23 13.00 -11.57 49.99
C LEU A 23 12.22 -12.64 50.78
N ALA A 24 11.73 -12.29 51.96
CA ALA A 24 10.94 -13.13 52.85
C ALA A 24 9.53 -12.54 53.10
N VAL A 25 8.61 -13.40 53.56
CA VAL A 25 7.27 -12.96 53.98
C VAL A 25 7.41 -12.09 55.22
N GLY A 26 6.85 -10.87 55.16
CA GLY A 26 6.92 -9.88 56.24
C GLY A 26 7.90 -8.75 55.98
N ASP A 27 8.75 -8.86 54.94
CA ASP A 27 9.68 -7.80 54.58
C ASP A 27 8.94 -6.52 54.16
N GLN A 28 9.45 -5.37 54.61
CA GLN A 28 9.00 -4.08 54.13
C GLN A 28 9.73 -3.74 52.83
N VAL A 29 8.96 -3.41 51.79
CA VAL A 29 9.49 -3.08 50.48
C VAL A 29 8.95 -1.74 49.99
N LEU A 30 9.79 -0.99 49.28
CA LEU A 30 9.38 0.17 48.51
C LEU A 30 9.15 -0.23 47.05
N LEU A 31 7.93 -0.05 46.55
CA LEU A 31 7.60 -0.26 45.15
C LEU A 31 7.68 1.06 44.38
N VAL A 32 8.58 1.14 43.41
CA VAL A 32 8.73 2.30 42.53
C VAL A 32 8.31 1.90 41.11
N VAL A 33 7.29 2.59 40.58
CA VAL A 33 6.82 2.39 39.20
C VAL A 33 7.64 3.30 38.29
N ASP A 34 8.06 2.77 37.14
CA ASP A 34 8.82 3.53 36.16
C ASP A 34 7.99 4.66 35.50
N ASN A 35 8.69 5.55 34.80
CA ASN A 35 8.05 6.63 34.04
C ASN A 35 7.33 6.13 32.78
N VAL A 36 7.48 4.86 32.38
CA VAL A 36 6.76 4.25 31.25
C VAL A 36 5.25 4.28 31.52
N ARG A 37 4.85 4.23 32.79
CA ARG A 37 3.47 4.46 33.24
C ARG A 37 2.85 5.72 32.66
N LEU A 38 3.59 6.82 32.51
CA LEU A 38 3.04 8.05 31.95
C LEU A 38 2.63 7.85 30.49
N LYS A 39 3.41 7.12 29.69
CA LYS A 39 3.05 6.84 28.28
C LYS A 39 1.77 6.02 28.18
N THR A 40 1.64 5.01 29.04
CA THR A 40 0.38 4.24 29.15
C THR A 40 -0.79 5.12 29.58
N ARG A 41 -0.60 6.04 30.55
CA ARG A 41 -1.64 7.00 30.98
C ARG A 41 -2.08 7.91 29.83
N ARG A 42 -1.14 8.41 29.02
CA ARG A 42 -1.44 9.23 27.83
C ARG A 42 -2.29 8.47 26.82
N ASN A 43 -1.85 7.26 26.45
CA ASN A 43 -2.55 6.39 25.53
C ASN A 43 -3.95 5.99 26.07
N HIS A 44 -4.07 5.77 27.38
CA HIS A 44 -5.36 5.47 28.00
C HIS A 44 -6.32 6.65 27.88
N SER A 45 -5.89 7.83 28.32
CA SER A 45 -6.73 9.02 28.23
C SER A 45 -7.10 9.38 26.79
N ALA A 46 -6.16 9.26 25.85
CA ALA A 46 -6.44 9.46 24.44
C ALA A 46 -7.44 8.43 23.88
N THR A 47 -7.52 7.22 24.44
CA THR A 47 -8.52 6.22 24.03
C THR A 47 -9.94 6.70 24.35
N HIS A 48 -10.16 7.34 25.51
CA HIS A 48 -11.47 7.90 25.86
C HIS A 48 -11.86 9.08 24.97
N LEU A 49 -10.92 10.00 24.70
CA LEU A 49 -11.16 11.11 23.77
C LEU A 49 -11.42 10.61 22.35
N LEU A 50 -10.70 9.58 21.91
CA LEU A 50 -10.92 8.93 20.61
C LEU A 50 -12.32 8.30 20.54
N HIS A 51 -12.75 7.60 21.58
CA HIS A 51 -14.08 6.99 21.61
C HIS A 51 -15.20 8.05 21.53
N LYS A 52 -15.07 9.15 22.28
CA LYS A 52 -15.96 10.31 22.17
C LYS A 52 -15.97 10.86 20.74
N ALA A 53 -14.80 11.16 20.18
CA ALA A 53 -14.67 11.74 18.84
C ALA A 53 -15.26 10.82 17.75
N LEU A 54 -15.06 9.51 17.84
CA LEU A 54 -15.67 8.54 16.95
C LEU A 54 -17.20 8.58 17.01
N ARG A 55 -17.78 8.66 18.20
CA ARG A 55 -19.24 8.74 18.38
C ARG A 55 -19.82 10.04 17.84
N GLU A 56 -19.10 11.15 17.96
CA GLU A 56 -19.52 12.44 17.42
C GLU A 56 -19.44 12.53 15.89
N VAL A 57 -18.41 11.93 15.28
CA VAL A 57 -18.19 11.99 13.83
C VAL A 57 -19.01 10.93 13.10
N LEU A 58 -18.95 9.69 13.58
CA LEU A 58 -19.55 8.54 12.90
C LEU A 58 -20.96 8.24 13.39
N GLY A 59 -21.30 8.62 14.62
CA GLY A 59 -22.63 8.43 15.21
C GLY A 59 -22.64 7.59 16.49
N ALA A 60 -23.75 7.70 17.23
CA ALA A 60 -23.93 7.08 18.54
C ALA A 60 -23.94 5.54 18.55
N HIS A 61 -23.99 4.89 17.38
CA HIS A 61 -23.90 3.43 17.23
C HIS A 61 -22.48 2.90 17.42
N VAL A 62 -21.45 3.75 17.40
CA VAL A 62 -20.08 3.34 17.69
C VAL A 62 -20.02 2.77 19.11
N ARG A 63 -19.61 1.50 19.22
CA ARG A 63 -19.41 0.77 20.48
C ARG A 63 -18.06 0.10 20.48
N GLN A 64 -17.33 0.18 21.58
CA GLN A 64 -16.08 -0.54 21.76
C GLN A 64 -16.29 -2.06 21.65
N ARG A 65 -15.37 -2.73 20.95
CA ARG A 65 -15.26 -4.19 20.80
C ARG A 65 -13.94 -4.74 21.30
N GLY A 66 -12.96 -3.87 21.54
CA GLY A 66 -11.66 -4.24 22.08
C GLY A 66 -10.79 -3.01 22.28
N SER A 67 -9.84 -3.09 23.21
CA SER A 67 -8.87 -2.03 23.45
C SER A 67 -7.53 -2.63 23.86
N LEU A 68 -6.44 -1.95 23.50
CA LEU A 68 -5.10 -2.18 24.04
C LEU A 68 -4.49 -0.81 24.31
N VAL A 69 -3.94 -0.67 25.51
CA VAL A 69 -3.19 0.52 25.91
C VAL A 69 -1.78 0.07 26.30
N ALA A 70 -0.84 0.24 25.37
CA ALA A 70 0.57 -0.05 25.58
C ALA A 70 1.35 1.28 25.76
N PRO A 71 2.60 1.25 26.22
CA PRO A 71 3.40 2.49 26.33
C PRO A 71 3.74 3.14 24.99
N ASP A 72 3.83 2.35 23.93
CA ASP A 72 4.24 2.78 22.59
C ASP A 72 3.06 3.10 21.68
N ARG A 73 1.88 2.52 21.93
CA ARG A 73 0.67 2.73 21.12
C ARG A 73 -0.63 2.45 21.88
N LEU A 74 -1.74 2.88 21.29
CA LEU A 74 -3.07 2.40 21.60
C LEU A 74 -3.71 1.75 20.37
N ARG A 75 -4.65 0.85 20.64
CA ARG A 75 -5.49 0.19 19.64
C ARG A 75 -6.91 0.20 20.14
N PHE A 76 -7.83 0.67 19.32
CA PHE A 76 -9.25 0.76 19.64
C PHE A 76 -10.08 0.08 18.56
N ASP A 77 -10.77 -0.99 18.95
CA ASP A 77 -11.67 -1.74 18.08
C ASP A 77 -13.10 -1.32 18.37
N PHE A 78 -13.86 -1.02 17.33
CA PHE A 78 -15.22 -0.49 17.48
C PHE A 78 -16.17 -1.01 16.40
N GLN A 79 -17.45 -1.05 16.74
CA GLN A 79 -18.51 -1.40 15.81
C GLN A 79 -18.79 -0.23 14.87
N HIS A 80 -18.67 -0.47 13.57
CA HIS A 80 -19.03 0.48 12.52
C HIS A 80 -19.20 -0.24 11.17
N THR A 81 -20.14 0.23 10.35
CA THR A 81 -20.41 -0.35 9.04
C THR A 81 -19.58 0.36 7.97
N GLY A 82 -18.58 -0.34 7.44
CA GLY A 82 -17.74 0.16 6.35
C GLY A 82 -16.45 0.86 6.80
N PRO A 83 -15.58 1.23 5.86
CA PRO A 83 -14.35 1.97 6.14
C PRO A 83 -14.64 3.39 6.63
N VAL A 84 -13.77 3.89 7.51
CA VAL A 84 -13.77 5.31 7.88
C VAL A 84 -12.99 6.06 6.82
N THR A 85 -13.58 7.09 6.23
CA THR A 85 -12.94 7.87 5.16
C THR A 85 -11.79 8.73 5.70
N ASP A 86 -10.86 9.12 4.83
CA ASP A 86 -9.75 10.00 5.20
C ASP A 86 -10.23 11.34 5.79
N GLU A 87 -11.35 11.87 5.29
CA GLU A 87 -11.98 13.09 5.82
C GLU A 87 -12.54 12.89 7.23
N GLU A 88 -13.16 11.74 7.50
CA GLU A 88 -13.65 11.40 8.84
C GLU A 88 -12.50 11.17 9.81
N ILE A 89 -11.44 10.47 9.39
CA ILE A 89 -10.21 10.30 10.18
C ILE A 89 -9.63 11.67 10.55
N ALA A 90 -9.51 12.59 9.59
CA ALA A 90 -9.03 13.93 9.85
C ALA A 90 -9.91 14.69 10.86
N LYS A 91 -11.25 14.56 10.75
CA LYS A 91 -12.19 15.16 11.72
C LYS A 91 -12.06 14.55 13.12
N ILE A 92 -11.88 13.24 13.21
CA ILE A 92 -11.67 12.53 14.49
C ILE A 92 -10.37 13.00 15.14
N GLU A 93 -9.25 13.03 14.40
CA GLU A 93 -7.97 13.53 14.91
C GLU A 93 -8.06 14.98 15.37
N ALA A 94 -8.74 15.84 14.62
CA ALA A 94 -8.94 17.24 14.97
C ALA A 94 -9.74 17.41 16.27
N LYS A 95 -10.78 16.60 16.49
CA LYS A 95 -11.57 16.61 17.73
C LYS A 95 -10.76 16.15 18.94
N VAL A 96 -10.03 15.03 18.82
CA VAL A 96 -9.14 14.57 19.89
C VAL A 96 -8.08 15.63 20.21
N THR A 97 -7.49 16.24 19.19
CA THR A 97 -6.50 17.31 19.38
C THR A 97 -7.11 18.53 20.07
N LYS A 98 -8.33 18.91 19.71
CA LYS A 98 -9.06 20.00 20.38
C LYS A 98 -9.25 19.70 21.87
N ASP A 99 -9.66 18.49 22.22
CA ASP A 99 -9.88 18.08 23.62
C ASP A 99 -8.55 18.02 24.40
N ILE A 100 -7.44 17.66 23.74
CA ILE A 100 -6.09 17.75 24.33
C ILE A 100 -5.71 19.21 24.59
N LEU A 101 -5.94 20.10 23.63
CA LEU A 101 -5.58 21.53 23.74
C LEU A 101 -6.44 22.30 24.74
N ALA A 102 -7.66 21.83 25.03
CA ALA A 102 -8.49 22.38 26.09
C ALA A 102 -7.86 22.18 27.49
N ASP A 103 -6.95 21.20 27.63
CA ASP A 103 -6.26 20.86 28.87
C ASP A 103 -7.22 20.68 30.06
N GLU A 104 -8.35 20.00 29.85
CA GLU A 104 -9.35 19.78 30.88
C GLU A 104 -8.81 18.91 32.04
N PRO A 105 -9.22 19.16 33.29
CA PRO A 105 -8.92 18.26 34.41
C PRO A 105 -9.46 16.86 34.15
N VAL A 106 -8.68 15.84 34.51
CA VAL A 106 -9.16 14.45 34.54
C VAL A 106 -9.58 14.14 35.97
N VAL A 107 -10.88 13.94 36.17
CA VAL A 107 -11.49 13.68 37.48
C VAL A 107 -11.91 12.22 37.55
N THR A 108 -11.73 11.60 38.73
CA THR A 108 -12.15 10.21 38.95
C THR A 108 -12.93 10.11 40.23
N ASP A 109 -14.14 9.57 40.15
CA ASP A 109 -15.06 9.40 41.27
C ASP A 109 -15.36 7.91 41.46
N VAL A 110 -15.59 7.51 42.70
CA VAL A 110 -16.17 6.21 43.04
C VAL A 110 -17.59 6.47 43.52
N LEU A 111 -18.57 5.89 42.85
CA LEU A 111 -19.99 6.11 43.11
C LEU A 111 -20.82 4.88 42.74
N ALA A 112 -22.10 4.90 43.12
CA ALA A 112 -23.04 3.85 42.74
C ALA A 112 -23.22 3.79 41.21
N PHE A 113 -23.45 2.59 40.67
CA PHE A 113 -23.64 2.40 39.21
C PHE A 113 -24.74 3.31 38.64
N ASP A 114 -25.92 3.34 39.26
CA ASP A 114 -27.05 4.14 38.78
C ASP A 114 -26.73 5.64 38.75
N GLN A 115 -26.00 6.15 39.75
CA GLN A 115 -25.56 7.54 39.80
C GLN A 115 -24.57 7.86 38.66
N ALA A 116 -23.73 6.90 38.24
CA ALA A 116 -22.80 7.10 37.14
C ALA A 116 -23.55 7.15 35.80
N VAL A 117 -24.55 6.29 35.63
CA VAL A 117 -25.43 6.29 34.46
C VAL A 117 -26.22 7.60 34.37
N GLU A 118 -26.77 8.11 35.48
CA GLU A 118 -27.45 9.41 35.54
C GLU A 118 -26.55 10.57 35.13
N ARG A 119 -25.25 10.50 35.45
CA ARG A 119 -24.23 11.48 35.03
C ARG A 119 -23.79 11.31 33.57
N GLY A 120 -24.37 10.37 32.83
CA GLY A 120 -24.08 10.13 31.42
C GLY A 120 -22.85 9.27 31.17
N ALA A 121 -22.36 8.54 32.18
CA ALA A 121 -21.21 7.65 32.00
C ALA A 121 -21.51 6.56 30.96
N LEU A 122 -20.64 6.47 29.96
CA LEU A 122 -20.66 5.34 29.05
C LEU A 122 -20.26 4.08 29.82
N HIS A 123 -21.12 3.07 29.70
CA HIS A 123 -20.89 1.71 30.18
C HIS A 123 -20.96 0.76 28.97
N PHE A 124 -20.23 -0.35 29.05
CA PHE A 124 -20.15 -1.32 27.97
C PHE A 124 -21.20 -2.42 28.20
N PHE A 125 -22.08 -2.60 27.21
CA PHE A 125 -23.13 -3.60 27.29
C PHE A 125 -22.53 -5.01 27.33
N GLY A 126 -22.78 -5.74 28.43
CA GLY A 126 -22.27 -7.09 28.66
C GLY A 126 -21.22 -7.20 29.77
N ASP A 127 -20.67 -6.09 30.23
CA ASP A 127 -19.80 -6.07 31.41
C ASP A 127 -20.64 -6.19 32.69
N LYS A 128 -20.11 -6.92 33.68
CA LYS A 128 -20.70 -6.98 35.03
C LYS A 128 -20.07 -5.88 35.86
N TYR A 129 -20.90 -4.95 36.32
CA TYR A 129 -20.49 -3.87 37.23
C TYR A 129 -20.91 -4.24 38.66
N GLY A 130 -20.06 -3.89 39.64
CA GLY A 130 -20.40 -4.00 41.05
C GLY A 130 -21.28 -2.83 41.51
N ASP A 131 -21.65 -2.85 42.80
CA ASP A 131 -22.48 -1.79 43.40
C ASP A 131 -21.79 -0.42 43.34
N GLU A 132 -20.46 -0.39 43.47
CA GLU A 132 -19.62 0.78 43.27
C GLU A 132 -18.78 0.67 42.00
N VAL A 133 -18.72 1.76 41.24
CA VAL A 133 -17.94 1.86 40.00
C VAL A 133 -17.04 3.08 40.03
N ARG A 134 -15.89 2.95 39.37
CA ARG A 134 -14.98 4.08 39.14
C ARG A 134 -15.32 4.75 37.82
N MET A 135 -15.80 5.99 37.90
CA MET A 135 -16.05 6.86 36.75
C MET A 135 -14.82 7.74 36.50
N VAL A 136 -14.46 7.93 35.24
CA VAL A 136 -13.47 8.92 34.80
C VAL A 136 -14.13 9.94 33.89
N SER A 137 -13.82 11.21 34.13
CA SER A 137 -14.34 12.34 33.35
C SER A 137 -13.20 13.20 32.83
N MET A 138 -13.24 13.55 31.54
CA MET A 138 -12.32 14.46 30.86
C MET A 138 -13.16 15.45 30.04
N GLY A 139 -13.59 16.54 30.67
CA GLY A 139 -14.66 17.38 30.13
C GLY A 139 -15.97 16.59 30.01
N ASP A 140 -16.50 16.51 28.80
CA ASP A 140 -17.70 15.76 28.41
C ASP A 140 -17.44 14.29 28.04
N SER A 141 -16.18 13.83 28.02
CA SER A 141 -15.85 12.41 27.92
C SER A 141 -15.99 11.76 29.29
N ILE A 142 -17.07 11.00 29.51
CA ILE A 142 -17.40 10.38 30.79
C ILE A 142 -17.59 8.87 30.59
N GLU A 143 -16.75 8.05 31.22
CA GLU A 143 -16.77 6.58 31.07
C GLU A 143 -16.49 5.86 32.39
N LEU A 144 -16.99 4.63 32.53
CA LEU A 144 -16.57 3.74 33.61
C LEU A 144 -15.22 3.12 33.27
N CYS A 145 -14.18 3.39 34.06
CA CYS A 145 -12.85 2.86 33.81
C CYS A 145 -12.00 2.71 35.09
N GLY A 146 -11.48 1.51 35.31
CA GLY A 146 -10.56 1.19 36.41
C GLY A 146 -9.08 1.46 36.13
N GLY A 147 -8.75 2.00 34.95
CA GLY A 147 -7.38 2.23 34.53
C GLY A 147 -6.73 3.49 35.11
N THR A 148 -5.45 3.70 34.79
CA THR A 148 -4.73 4.93 35.12
C THR A 148 -4.77 5.92 33.96
N HIS A 149 -4.98 7.20 34.28
CA HIS A 149 -5.18 8.29 33.32
C HIS A 149 -4.27 9.47 33.64
N VAL A 150 -3.95 10.32 32.68
CA VAL A 150 -3.24 11.59 32.97
C VAL A 150 -4.07 12.48 33.90
N SER A 151 -3.47 13.48 34.54
CA SER A 151 -4.23 14.38 35.44
C SER A 151 -4.94 15.51 34.70
N ARG A 152 -4.50 15.85 33.48
CA ARG A 152 -5.14 16.82 32.59
C ARG A 152 -4.98 16.37 31.15
N THR A 153 -5.93 16.67 30.26
CA THR A 153 -5.89 16.18 28.88
C THR A 153 -4.68 16.69 28.10
N GLY A 154 -4.15 17.89 28.41
CA GLY A 154 -2.95 18.44 27.77
C GLY A 154 -1.69 17.61 28.01
N GLN A 155 -1.66 16.78 29.06
CA GLN A 155 -0.54 15.86 29.30
C GLN A 155 -0.45 14.72 28.27
N ILE A 156 -1.51 14.47 27.49
CA ILE A 156 -1.46 13.58 26.32
C ILE A 156 -0.47 14.12 25.28
N PHE A 157 -0.32 15.44 25.23
CA PHE A 157 0.60 16.22 24.39
C PHE A 157 0.30 16.17 22.89
N ALA A 158 0.45 15.01 22.25
CA ALA A 158 0.19 14.82 20.84
C ALA A 158 -0.64 13.54 20.65
N PHE A 159 -1.42 13.49 19.57
CA PHE A 159 -2.19 12.31 19.17
C PHE A 159 -2.15 12.18 17.65
N LYS A 160 -1.90 10.97 17.15
CA LYS A 160 -1.90 10.67 15.72
C LYS A 160 -2.47 9.27 15.48
N ILE A 161 -3.47 9.18 14.61
CA ILE A 161 -3.94 7.91 14.06
C ILE A 161 -2.90 7.43 13.04
N VAL A 162 -2.42 6.20 13.24
CA VAL A 162 -1.43 5.54 12.39
C VAL A 162 -2.09 4.72 11.30
N SER A 163 -3.19 4.04 11.64
CA SER A 163 -3.90 3.17 10.71
C SER A 163 -5.37 3.02 11.06
N GLU A 164 -6.17 2.75 10.04
CA GLU A 164 -7.56 2.34 10.14
C GLU A 164 -7.76 1.08 9.30
N THR A 165 -8.31 0.02 9.87
CA THR A 165 -8.48 -1.27 9.18
C THR A 165 -9.75 -2.00 9.61
N GLY A 166 -10.31 -2.83 8.71
CA GLY A 166 -11.39 -3.76 9.05
C GLY A 166 -10.83 -5.05 9.63
N VAL A 167 -11.32 -5.47 10.80
CA VAL A 167 -10.82 -6.68 11.50
C VAL A 167 -11.81 -7.84 11.51
N ALA A 168 -13.11 -7.54 11.41
CA ALA A 168 -14.19 -8.51 11.26
C ALA A 168 -15.41 -7.82 10.61
N ALA A 169 -16.43 -8.59 10.26
CA ALA A 169 -17.68 -8.02 9.75
C ALA A 169 -18.29 -7.05 10.78
N GLY A 170 -18.44 -5.78 10.37
CA GLY A 170 -18.98 -4.71 11.23
C GLY A 170 -18.03 -4.21 12.34
N VAL A 171 -16.75 -4.59 12.33
CA VAL A 171 -15.76 -4.15 13.32
C VAL A 171 -14.55 -3.52 12.63
N ARG A 172 -14.25 -2.29 13.06
CA ARG A 172 -13.11 -1.48 12.60
C ARG A 172 -12.09 -1.33 13.72
N ARG A 173 -10.84 -1.06 13.36
CA ARG A 173 -9.71 -0.85 14.27
C ARG A 173 -9.00 0.42 13.91
N ILE A 174 -8.80 1.27 14.91
CA ILE A 174 -7.84 2.38 14.86
C ILE A 174 -6.62 2.01 15.69
N GLU A 175 -5.43 2.15 15.12
CA GLU A 175 -4.20 2.24 15.89
C GLU A 175 -3.73 3.69 15.91
N ALA A 176 -3.31 4.16 17.08
CA ALA A 176 -2.86 5.53 17.28
C ALA A 176 -1.70 5.58 18.27
N VAL A 177 -0.97 6.69 18.24
CA VAL A 177 0.15 6.98 19.12
C VAL A 177 -0.04 8.33 19.79
N THR A 178 0.55 8.51 20.97
CA THR A 178 0.52 9.78 21.71
C THR A 178 1.91 10.25 22.11
N GLY A 179 1.99 11.46 22.66
CA GLY A 179 3.18 11.95 23.33
C GLY A 179 4.41 12.03 22.44
N ASP A 180 5.54 11.57 22.97
CA ASP A 180 6.84 11.54 22.29
C ASP A 180 6.86 10.61 21.07
N VAL A 181 6.08 9.52 21.10
CA VAL A 181 5.98 8.59 19.96
C VAL A 181 5.26 9.26 18.78
N ALA A 182 4.16 9.98 19.05
CA ALA A 182 3.47 10.75 18.02
C ALA A 182 4.37 11.86 17.46
N LEU A 183 5.10 12.59 18.31
CA LEU A 183 6.02 13.62 17.87
C LEU A 183 7.14 13.04 16.97
N ALA A 184 7.74 11.91 17.37
CA ALA A 184 8.77 11.26 16.59
C ALA A 184 8.26 10.81 15.20
N LEU A 185 7.03 10.29 15.13
CA LEU A 185 6.38 9.92 13.86
C LEU A 185 6.19 11.15 12.96
N LEU A 186 5.68 12.26 13.50
CA LEU A 186 5.48 13.50 12.75
C LEU A 186 6.81 14.07 12.23
N GLN A 187 7.86 14.07 13.05
CA GLN A 187 9.20 14.51 12.65
C GLN A 187 9.81 13.59 11.57
N ALA A 188 9.57 12.28 11.63
CA ALA A 188 10.02 11.36 10.59
C ALA A 188 9.31 11.63 9.25
N ASN A 189 8.01 11.91 9.28
CA ASN A 189 7.25 12.27 8.09
C ASN A 189 7.69 13.62 7.49
N ASP A 190 7.96 14.63 8.32
CA ASP A 190 8.49 15.92 7.88
C ASP A 190 9.85 15.76 7.17
N ARG A 191 10.76 14.97 7.74
CA ARG A 191 12.06 14.65 7.11
C ARG A 191 11.88 13.96 5.76
N LEU A 192 10.96 13.00 5.66
CA LEU A 192 10.66 12.32 4.39
C LEU A 192 10.22 13.33 3.32
N VAL A 193 9.32 14.25 3.67
CA VAL A 193 8.84 15.31 2.76
C VAL A 193 9.97 16.23 2.32
N GLN A 194 10.84 16.65 3.25
CA GLN A 194 12.01 17.47 2.94
C GLN A 194 13.02 16.74 2.05
N ASP A 195 13.26 15.45 2.29
CA ASP A 195 14.15 14.63 1.48
C ASP A 195 13.64 14.49 0.04
N LEU A 196 12.32 14.27 -0.12
CA LEU A 196 11.67 14.28 -1.43
C LEU A 196 11.78 15.65 -2.10
N GLY A 197 11.60 16.74 -1.34
CA GLY A 197 11.75 18.11 -1.85
C GLY A 197 13.14 18.37 -2.41
N ARG A 198 14.19 17.95 -1.67
CA ARG A 198 15.59 18.05 -2.11
C ARG A 198 15.87 17.21 -3.35
N LEU A 199 15.38 15.97 -3.39
CA LEU A 199 15.57 15.06 -4.53
C LEU A 199 14.91 15.61 -5.80
N LEU A 200 13.70 16.12 -5.67
CA LEU A 200 12.88 16.61 -6.78
C LEU A 200 13.13 18.09 -7.12
N LYS A 201 13.93 18.77 -6.29
CA LYS A 201 14.25 20.20 -6.36
C LYS A 201 12.98 21.07 -6.36
N THR A 202 12.11 20.83 -5.39
CA THR A 202 10.85 21.56 -5.19
C THR A 202 10.53 21.68 -3.70
N GLU A 203 9.78 22.71 -3.34
CA GLU A 203 9.19 22.84 -2.01
C GLU A 203 8.05 21.84 -1.80
N SER A 204 7.66 21.63 -0.53
CA SER A 204 6.63 20.68 -0.10
C SER A 204 5.31 20.82 -0.86
N GLU A 205 4.85 22.06 -1.04
CA GLU A 205 3.61 22.43 -1.71
C GLU A 205 3.62 22.07 -3.20
N GLY A 206 4.82 22.06 -3.81
CA GLY A 206 5.03 21.74 -5.21
C GLY A 206 5.29 20.25 -5.49
N LEU A 207 5.49 19.42 -4.47
CA LEU A 207 5.86 18.01 -4.64
C LEU A 207 4.90 17.23 -5.53
N ILE A 208 3.59 17.36 -5.27
CA ILE A 208 2.57 16.63 -6.03
C ILE A 208 2.58 17.01 -7.50
N GLU A 209 2.61 18.31 -7.82
CA GLU A 209 2.64 18.78 -9.20
C GLU A 209 3.96 18.43 -9.89
N ARG A 210 5.09 18.45 -9.17
CA ARG A 210 6.39 18.01 -9.67
C ARG A 210 6.37 16.53 -10.06
N VAL A 211 5.81 15.67 -9.22
CA VAL A 211 5.65 14.23 -9.50
C VAL A 211 4.71 14.00 -10.68
N LYS A 212 3.55 14.66 -10.73
CA LYS A 212 2.63 14.57 -11.87
C LYS A 212 3.30 14.96 -13.18
N LYS A 213 4.07 16.06 -13.17
CA LYS A 213 4.83 16.49 -14.34
C LYS A 213 5.87 15.45 -14.76
N MET A 214 6.63 14.88 -13.82
CA MET A 214 7.61 13.83 -14.13
C MET A 214 6.96 12.59 -14.76
N LEU A 215 5.80 12.15 -14.25
CA LEU A 215 5.07 11.02 -14.82
C LEU A 215 4.53 11.34 -16.23
N ALA A 216 4.08 12.58 -16.46
CA ALA A 216 3.65 13.03 -17.78
C ALA A 216 4.82 13.10 -18.77
N ASP A 217 5.95 13.69 -18.35
CA ASP A 217 7.18 13.79 -19.14
C ASP A 217 7.73 12.40 -19.48
N GLU A 218 7.71 11.45 -18.52
CA GLU A 218 8.11 10.05 -18.77
C GLU A 218 7.26 9.41 -19.87
N LYS A 219 5.94 9.62 -19.83
CA LYS A 219 5.03 9.09 -20.86
C LYS A 219 5.32 9.70 -22.25
N VAL A 220 5.62 10.99 -22.31
CA VAL A 220 6.00 11.67 -23.56
C VAL A 220 7.33 11.12 -24.07
N LEU A 221 8.36 11.07 -23.23
CA LEU A 221 9.69 10.56 -23.59
C LEU A 221 9.65 9.10 -24.05
N ARG A 222 8.85 8.24 -23.41
CA ARG A 222 8.64 6.85 -23.86
C ARG A 222 8.03 6.79 -25.25
N LYS A 223 7.08 7.68 -25.57
CA LYS A 223 6.48 7.76 -26.90
C LYS A 223 7.49 8.26 -27.94
N GLU A 224 8.20 9.34 -27.63
CA GLU A 224 9.23 9.90 -28.53
C GLU A 224 10.34 8.88 -28.82
N LEU A 225 10.76 8.11 -27.81
CA LEU A 225 11.72 7.02 -27.97
C LEU A 225 11.19 5.95 -28.94
N ALA A 226 9.94 5.51 -28.77
CA ALA A 226 9.31 4.54 -29.66
C ALA A 226 9.22 5.07 -31.11
N ASP A 227 8.77 6.31 -31.29
CA ASP A 227 8.65 6.95 -32.61
C ASP A 227 10.04 7.08 -33.29
N ALA A 228 11.07 7.46 -32.52
CA ALA A 228 12.45 7.56 -32.99
C ALA A 228 13.02 6.19 -33.40
N GLN A 229 12.77 5.16 -32.61
CA GLN A 229 13.16 3.78 -32.91
C GLN A 229 12.50 3.29 -34.21
N VAL A 230 11.19 3.49 -34.39
CA VAL A 230 10.46 3.13 -35.62
C VAL A 230 11.05 3.87 -36.84
N LYS A 231 11.32 5.17 -36.71
CA LYS A 231 11.90 5.98 -37.79
C LYS A 231 13.31 5.48 -38.17
N ALA A 232 14.15 5.19 -37.18
CA ALA A 232 15.51 4.69 -37.41
C ALA A 232 15.50 3.31 -38.09
N ALA A 233 14.68 2.38 -37.60
CA ALA A 233 14.60 1.03 -38.17
C ALA A 233 14.00 1.02 -39.57
N SER A 234 12.94 1.80 -39.81
CA SER A 234 12.30 1.88 -41.14
C SER A 234 13.20 2.51 -42.21
N GLY A 235 14.12 3.40 -41.84
CA GLY A 235 15.11 3.99 -42.75
C GLY A 235 16.18 2.99 -43.23
N GLY A 236 16.54 2.02 -42.39
CA GLY A 236 17.55 0.98 -42.69
C GLY A 236 16.99 -0.41 -42.99
N ALA A 237 15.67 -0.56 -43.09
CA ALA A 237 14.99 -1.85 -43.27
C ALA A 237 15.00 -2.36 -44.72
N LEU A 238 15.14 -1.46 -45.71
CA LEU A 238 15.08 -1.80 -47.14
C LEU A 238 16.46 -1.92 -47.81
N SER A 239 17.53 -1.98 -47.03
CA SER A 239 18.85 -2.32 -47.56
C SER A 239 18.83 -3.76 -48.09
N ASN A 240 19.37 -3.97 -49.30
CA ASN A 240 19.35 -5.28 -49.99
C ASN A 240 19.89 -6.43 -49.13
N ASP A 241 20.80 -6.16 -48.20
CA ASP A 241 21.41 -7.16 -47.30
C ASP A 241 20.44 -7.80 -46.30
N LYS A 242 19.18 -7.33 -46.23
CA LYS A 242 18.16 -7.81 -45.29
C LYS A 242 16.98 -8.55 -45.95
N VAL A 243 17.07 -8.77 -47.26
CA VAL A 243 16.01 -9.42 -48.05
C VAL A 243 16.48 -10.80 -48.53
N VAL A 244 15.73 -11.84 -48.22
CA VAL A 244 15.96 -13.21 -48.69
C VAL A 244 14.80 -13.62 -49.58
N GLU A 245 15.06 -14.18 -50.77
CA GLU A 245 14.02 -14.68 -51.67
C GLU A 245 13.95 -16.21 -51.61
N VAL A 246 12.74 -16.76 -51.42
CA VAL A 246 12.47 -18.20 -51.34
C VAL A 246 11.21 -18.51 -52.16
N ASN A 247 11.32 -19.38 -53.17
CA ASN A 247 10.18 -19.76 -54.03
C ASN A 247 9.38 -18.56 -54.60
N GLY A 248 10.09 -17.48 -54.95
CA GLY A 248 9.49 -16.24 -55.46
C GLY A 248 8.76 -15.39 -54.43
N ILE A 249 8.95 -15.65 -53.12
CA ILE A 249 8.47 -14.83 -52.00
C ILE A 249 9.68 -14.15 -51.35
N LYS A 250 9.67 -12.82 -51.30
CA LYS A 250 10.70 -12.04 -50.60
C LYS A 250 10.40 -11.98 -49.11
N VAL A 251 11.40 -12.17 -48.27
CA VAL A 251 11.32 -12.09 -46.81
C VAL A 251 12.28 -11.00 -46.35
N THR A 252 11.74 -9.95 -45.73
CA THR A 252 12.53 -8.88 -45.11
C THR A 252 12.58 -9.12 -43.60
N ALA A 253 13.78 -9.36 -43.06
CA ALA A 253 13.96 -9.62 -41.62
C ALA A 253 14.62 -8.43 -40.92
N VAL A 254 14.04 -7.97 -39.80
CA VAL A 254 14.56 -6.84 -39.03
C VAL A 254 14.54 -7.13 -37.53
N VAL A 255 15.66 -6.88 -36.86
CA VAL A 255 15.74 -6.90 -35.40
C VAL A 255 15.24 -5.55 -34.86
N ALA A 256 14.23 -5.59 -34.00
CA ALA A 256 13.52 -4.45 -33.44
C ALA A 256 13.71 -4.37 -31.92
N ASP A 257 14.92 -4.66 -31.44
CA ASP A 257 15.26 -4.61 -30.02
C ASP A 257 14.97 -3.22 -29.43
N GLY A 258 14.41 -3.22 -28.22
CA GLY A 258 14.01 -2.00 -27.51
C GLY A 258 12.65 -1.41 -27.92
N MET A 259 11.96 -1.94 -28.95
CA MET A 259 10.64 -1.45 -29.38
C MET A 259 9.48 -2.17 -28.67
N ASP A 260 8.48 -1.44 -28.17
CA ASP A 260 7.28 -2.10 -27.67
C ASP A 260 6.47 -2.79 -28.80
N SER A 261 5.47 -3.61 -28.42
CA SER A 261 4.65 -4.36 -29.37
C SER A 261 3.88 -3.45 -30.35
N LYS A 262 3.57 -2.22 -29.94
CA LYS A 262 2.87 -1.26 -30.79
C LYS A 262 3.84 -0.70 -31.84
N ALA A 263 5.03 -0.27 -31.42
CA ALA A 263 6.09 0.19 -32.30
C ALA A 263 6.52 -0.89 -33.30
N MET A 264 6.63 -2.16 -32.88
CA MET A 264 6.89 -3.26 -33.79
C MET A 264 5.79 -3.44 -34.85
N ARG A 265 4.51 -3.34 -34.45
CA ARG A 265 3.39 -3.40 -35.40
C ARG A 265 3.48 -2.26 -36.42
N GLU A 266 3.67 -1.03 -35.95
CA GLU A 266 3.80 0.14 -36.83
C GLU A 266 4.99 0.01 -37.79
N LEU A 267 6.15 -0.46 -37.30
CA LEU A 267 7.30 -0.75 -38.14
C LEU A 267 7.00 -1.84 -39.18
N SER A 268 6.27 -2.90 -38.81
CA SER A 268 5.91 -3.98 -39.73
C SER A 268 5.01 -3.47 -40.85
N ASP A 269 4.06 -2.59 -40.54
CA ASP A 269 3.16 -1.98 -41.53
C ASP A 269 3.92 -1.05 -42.47
N ILE A 270 4.85 -0.23 -41.95
CA ILE A 270 5.69 0.66 -42.76
C ILE A 270 6.55 -0.16 -43.73
N ILE A 271 7.25 -1.19 -43.26
CA ILE A 271 8.11 -2.01 -44.12
C ILE A 271 7.25 -2.75 -45.15
N ARG A 272 6.14 -3.36 -44.71
CA ARG A 272 5.20 -4.09 -45.58
C ARG A 272 4.68 -3.21 -46.73
N SER A 273 4.42 -1.92 -46.46
CA SER A 273 3.98 -0.98 -47.50
C SER A 273 5.04 -0.65 -48.56
N ARG A 274 6.33 -0.90 -48.26
CA ARG A 274 7.46 -0.53 -49.13
C ARG A 274 8.12 -1.71 -49.84
N VAL A 275 8.00 -2.94 -49.31
CA VAL A 275 8.60 -4.15 -49.91
C VAL A 275 7.88 -4.59 -51.20
N GLY A 276 6.70 -4.03 -51.49
CA GLY A 276 5.89 -4.32 -52.66
C GLY A 276 5.13 -5.64 -52.54
N SER A 277 5.86 -6.76 -52.52
CA SER A 277 5.33 -8.12 -52.37
C SER A 277 6.29 -8.95 -51.52
N GLY A 278 5.79 -9.56 -50.44
CA GLY A 278 6.62 -10.37 -49.55
C GLY A 278 6.15 -10.45 -48.10
N LEU A 279 6.97 -11.10 -47.29
CA LEU A 279 6.85 -11.20 -45.84
C LEU A 279 7.80 -10.23 -45.14
N VAL A 280 7.35 -9.69 -44.01
CA VAL A 280 8.15 -8.89 -43.09
C VAL A 280 8.19 -9.60 -41.75
N LEU A 281 9.39 -10.03 -41.34
CA LEU A 281 9.64 -10.66 -40.05
C LEU A 281 10.36 -9.66 -39.14
N LEU A 282 9.74 -9.32 -38.01
CA LEU A 282 10.38 -8.55 -36.95
C LEU A 282 10.60 -9.42 -35.72
N THR A 283 11.76 -9.26 -35.09
CA THR A 283 12.09 -9.96 -33.84
C THR A 283 12.61 -8.96 -32.81
N ARG A 284 12.15 -9.08 -31.57
CA ARG A 284 12.66 -8.32 -30.43
C ARG A 284 13.00 -9.24 -29.28
N ARG A 285 14.20 -9.10 -28.73
CA ARG A 285 14.58 -9.68 -27.45
C ARG A 285 14.19 -8.76 -26.29
N GLU A 286 13.60 -9.35 -25.27
CA GLU A 286 13.28 -8.70 -23.99
C GLU A 286 13.64 -9.68 -22.88
N ASP A 287 14.80 -9.47 -22.26
CA ASP A 287 15.43 -10.43 -21.34
C ASP A 287 15.53 -11.83 -21.99
N GLU A 288 14.91 -12.83 -21.38
CA GLU A 288 14.84 -14.22 -21.86
C GLU A 288 13.78 -14.45 -22.94
N LYS A 289 12.89 -13.47 -23.16
CA LYS A 289 11.76 -13.59 -24.09
C LYS A 289 12.15 -13.12 -25.48
N LEU A 290 11.62 -13.82 -26.49
CA LEU A 290 11.68 -13.39 -27.88
C LEU A 290 10.27 -13.08 -28.36
N ASN A 291 10.01 -11.81 -28.69
CA ASN A 291 8.77 -11.38 -29.34
C ASN A 291 8.98 -11.36 -30.86
N VAL A 292 7.94 -11.77 -31.60
CA VAL A 292 8.00 -11.91 -33.06
C VAL A 292 6.74 -11.31 -33.68
N VAL A 293 6.92 -10.55 -34.76
CA VAL A 293 5.85 -10.09 -35.65
C VAL A 293 6.12 -10.61 -37.04
N LEU A 294 5.12 -11.21 -37.68
CA LEU A 294 5.16 -11.61 -39.07
C LEU A 294 4.02 -10.91 -39.82
N ALA A 295 4.34 -10.15 -40.85
CA ALA A 295 3.38 -9.47 -41.70
C ALA A 295 3.50 -9.91 -43.16
N ALA A 296 2.38 -10.16 -43.83
CA ALA A 296 2.30 -10.56 -45.23
C ALA A 296 1.64 -9.46 -46.06
N THR A 297 2.18 -9.19 -47.25
CA THR A 297 1.47 -8.36 -48.26
C THR A 297 0.26 -9.11 -48.80
N LYS A 298 -0.78 -8.37 -49.18
CA LYS A 298 -2.09 -8.94 -49.55
C LYS A 298 -2.04 -9.97 -50.67
N ASP A 299 -1.16 -9.76 -51.65
CA ASP A 299 -0.99 -10.60 -52.83
C ASP A 299 -0.38 -11.98 -52.52
N ILE A 300 0.29 -12.14 -51.37
CA ILE A 300 0.89 -13.42 -50.96
C ILE A 300 0.14 -14.13 -49.84
N VAL A 301 -0.90 -13.52 -49.25
CA VAL A 301 -1.63 -14.06 -48.08
C VAL A 301 -2.15 -15.48 -48.33
N ASP A 302 -2.64 -15.76 -49.54
CA ASP A 302 -3.16 -17.09 -49.89
C ASP A 302 -2.06 -18.14 -50.01
N ARG A 303 -0.84 -17.74 -50.37
CA ARG A 303 0.34 -18.60 -50.49
C ARG A 303 1.08 -18.77 -49.16
N ALA A 304 1.10 -17.72 -48.34
CA ALA A 304 1.91 -17.62 -47.13
C ALA A 304 1.16 -16.84 -46.02
N PRO A 305 0.08 -17.40 -45.44
CA PRO A 305 -0.71 -16.72 -44.41
C PRO A 305 0.08 -16.59 -43.10
N ALA A 306 0.28 -15.35 -42.64
CA ALA A 306 1.17 -15.01 -41.53
C ALA A 306 0.79 -15.70 -40.21
N ASN A 307 -0.51 -15.80 -39.90
CA ASN A 307 -1.00 -16.45 -38.68
C ASN A 307 -0.70 -17.95 -38.62
N ARG A 308 -0.81 -18.67 -39.75
CA ARG A 308 -0.49 -20.10 -39.80
C ARG A 308 1.02 -20.30 -39.71
N LEU A 309 1.79 -19.61 -40.56
CA LEU A 309 3.25 -19.70 -40.57
C LEU A 309 3.85 -19.39 -39.20
N LEU A 310 3.52 -18.23 -38.61
CA LEU A 310 4.06 -17.84 -37.32
C LEU A 310 3.56 -18.76 -36.19
N GLY A 311 2.30 -19.19 -36.24
CA GLY A 311 1.71 -20.09 -35.25
C GLY A 311 2.46 -21.42 -35.17
N ASP A 312 2.71 -22.05 -36.32
CA ASP A 312 3.40 -23.33 -36.41
C ASP A 312 4.88 -23.22 -36.01
N ILE A 313 5.57 -22.16 -36.46
CA ILE A 313 6.97 -21.89 -36.10
C ILE A 313 7.10 -21.71 -34.58
N LEU A 314 6.30 -20.83 -33.98
CA LEU A 314 6.38 -20.57 -32.54
C LEU A 314 6.01 -21.82 -31.74
N LYS A 315 5.00 -22.58 -32.16
CA LYS A 315 4.61 -23.82 -31.47
C LYS A 315 5.73 -24.86 -31.45
N SER A 316 6.49 -25.00 -32.54
CA SER A 316 7.63 -25.92 -32.60
C SER A 316 8.79 -25.53 -31.66
N MET A 317 8.86 -24.25 -31.26
CA MET A 317 9.88 -23.71 -30.36
C MET A 317 9.36 -23.44 -28.93
N GLY A 318 8.20 -24.01 -28.56
CA GLY A 318 7.60 -23.81 -27.24
C GLY A 318 7.01 -22.41 -27.00
N GLY A 319 6.86 -21.62 -28.06
CA GLY A 319 6.21 -20.32 -28.06
C GLY A 319 4.72 -20.40 -28.37
N LYS A 320 4.07 -19.23 -28.34
CA LYS A 320 2.67 -19.05 -28.73
C LYS A 320 2.53 -17.78 -29.56
N GLY A 321 1.69 -17.83 -30.58
CA GLY A 321 1.35 -16.67 -31.40
C GLY A 321 -0.02 -16.80 -32.04
N GLY A 322 -0.51 -15.69 -32.56
CA GLY A 322 -1.82 -15.60 -33.21
C GLY A 322 -1.98 -14.28 -33.95
N GLY A 323 -3.09 -14.17 -34.68
CA GLY A 323 -3.39 -13.02 -35.51
C GLY A 323 -4.24 -13.41 -36.72
N ASN A 324 -4.25 -12.54 -37.71
CA ASN A 324 -4.95 -12.77 -38.96
C ASN A 324 -3.96 -13.15 -40.08
N PRO A 325 -4.46 -13.55 -41.27
CA PRO A 325 -3.59 -13.98 -42.37
C PRO A 325 -2.59 -12.92 -42.86
N GLU A 326 -2.85 -11.64 -42.63
CA GLU A 326 -1.97 -10.53 -43.00
C GLU A 326 -0.94 -10.17 -41.93
N LEU A 327 -1.25 -10.40 -40.65
CA LEU A 327 -0.44 -9.99 -39.52
C LEU A 327 -0.62 -10.95 -38.35
N ALA A 328 0.50 -11.51 -37.91
CA ALA A 328 0.58 -12.37 -36.74
C ALA A 328 1.65 -11.87 -35.77
N MET A 329 1.39 -12.09 -34.48
CA MET A 329 2.32 -11.74 -33.41
C MET A 329 2.37 -12.86 -32.39
N GLY A 330 3.50 -13.01 -31.72
CA GLY A 330 3.67 -13.97 -30.66
C GLY A 330 5.03 -13.89 -30.01
N GLY A 331 5.38 -14.92 -29.25
CA GLY A 331 6.70 -15.00 -28.68
C GLY A 331 7.04 -16.33 -28.02
N ILE A 332 8.29 -16.42 -27.62
CA ILE A 332 8.90 -17.54 -26.89
C ILE A 332 9.31 -17.00 -25.52
N SER A 333 8.91 -17.68 -24.45
CA SER A 333 9.10 -17.19 -23.07
C SER A 333 10.54 -17.33 -22.55
N SER A 334 11.36 -18.19 -23.15
CA SER A 334 12.75 -18.45 -22.76
C SER A 334 13.57 -19.04 -23.90
N GLY A 335 14.81 -18.58 -24.11
CA GLY A 335 15.78 -19.22 -25.02
C GLY A 335 15.47 -19.07 -26.52
N GLY A 336 14.66 -18.08 -26.90
CA GLY A 336 14.34 -17.80 -28.30
C GLY A 336 15.53 -17.19 -29.06
N ASP A 337 15.72 -17.62 -30.31
CA ASP A 337 16.77 -17.13 -31.20
C ASP A 337 16.15 -16.54 -32.49
N PRO A 338 16.35 -15.23 -32.77
CA PRO A 338 15.89 -14.60 -34.01
C PRO A 338 16.30 -15.34 -35.29
N LEU A 339 17.51 -15.90 -35.34
CA LEU A 339 18.01 -16.59 -36.52
C LEU A 339 17.26 -17.90 -36.75
N LYS A 340 16.96 -18.65 -35.68
CA LYS A 340 16.17 -19.88 -35.79
C LYS A 340 14.75 -19.61 -36.28
N ILE A 341 14.15 -18.49 -35.89
CA ILE A 341 12.85 -18.06 -36.41
C ILE A 341 12.92 -17.80 -37.91
N LEU A 342 13.94 -17.07 -38.37
CA LEU A 342 14.16 -16.82 -39.80
C LEU A 342 14.40 -18.12 -40.57
N ASP A 343 15.26 -19.02 -40.07
CA ASP A 343 15.55 -20.31 -40.70
C ASP A 343 14.30 -21.18 -40.82
N SER A 344 13.47 -21.21 -39.77
CA SER A 344 12.21 -21.97 -39.76
C SER A 344 11.18 -21.38 -40.72
N LEU A 345 11.14 -20.04 -40.84
CA LEU A 345 10.30 -19.37 -41.82
C LEU A 345 10.75 -19.69 -43.25
N ILE A 346 12.06 -19.64 -43.52
CA ILE A 346 12.63 -20.02 -44.82
C ILE A 346 12.31 -21.48 -45.15
N ALA A 347 12.44 -22.39 -44.19
CA ALA A 347 12.12 -23.81 -44.36
C ALA A 347 10.62 -24.03 -44.65
N ALA A 348 9.73 -23.30 -44.00
CA ALA A 348 8.28 -23.39 -44.22
C ALA A 348 7.83 -22.84 -45.59
N LEU A 349 8.65 -22.03 -46.25
CA LEU A 349 8.37 -21.47 -47.59
C LEU A 349 8.92 -22.32 -48.74
N ARG A 350 9.72 -23.36 -48.46
CA ARG A 350 10.30 -24.28 -49.45
C ARG A 350 9.31 -25.33 -49.92
#